data_AF-A0A197JF69-F1
#
_entry.id   AF-A0A197JF69-F1
#
_cell.length_a   1.000
_cell.length_b   1.000
_cell.length_c   1.000
_cell.angle_alpha   90.00
_cell.angle_beta   90.00
_cell.angle_gamma   90.00
#
_symmetry.space_group_name_H-M   'P 1'
#
loop_
_entity.id
_entity.type
_entity.pdbx_description
1 polymer ?
#
loop_
_entity_poly.entity_id
_entity_poly.type
_entity_poly.pdbx_seq_one_letter_code
_entity_poly.pdbx_strand_id
1 'polypeptide(L)'
;MTIEIRHPRVEIEFCTGCKWYLRAGWMAQELLLTFGNTIGELALIPGKSATFIVRVNGDVVFDRKDHGRFPEMKEVKQLVRTVIAPEMGLGHSDSKVKSAEPAAATPAGALEAAQRNEETKKAEAVTATPVPATSGSAVTAQVDEHDEDSTVHDKECKTCL
;
A
#
# COMPACT_ATOMS: atom_id res chain seq x y z
N MET A 1 -12.48 18.01 -22.76
CA MET A 1 -11.34 18.05 -21.83
C MET A 1 -10.72 16.67 -21.86
N THR A 2 -9.64 16.50 -22.60
CA THR A 2 -8.98 15.19 -22.78
C THR A 2 -7.88 15.07 -21.74
N ILE A 3 -7.77 13.92 -21.09
CA ILE A 3 -6.67 13.63 -20.16
C ILE A 3 -5.52 13.04 -20.98
N GLU A 4 -4.37 13.72 -20.99
CA GLU A 4 -3.14 13.25 -21.64
C GLU A 4 -2.34 12.39 -20.65
N ILE A 5 -2.03 11.15 -21.04
CA ILE A 5 -1.28 10.18 -20.25
C ILE A 5 0.21 10.30 -20.55
N ARG A 6 1.04 10.53 -19.51
CA ARG A 6 2.50 10.66 -19.66
C ARG A 6 3.17 9.31 -19.49
N HIS A 7 4.03 8.97 -20.43
CA HIS A 7 4.81 7.74 -20.39
C HIS A 7 6.23 7.98 -19.87
N PRO A 8 6.85 7.00 -19.19
CA PRO A 8 6.30 5.72 -18.76
C PRO A 8 5.25 5.87 -17.65
N ARG A 9 4.12 5.15 -17.77
CA ARG A 9 3.04 5.18 -16.79
C ARG A 9 3.17 4.00 -15.84
N VAL A 10 3.27 4.26 -14.54
CA VAL A 10 3.25 3.22 -13.50
C VAL A 10 1.90 3.21 -12.82
N GLU A 11 1.34 2.03 -12.60
CA GLU A 11 0.06 1.85 -11.93
C GLU A 11 0.22 0.91 -10.74
N ILE A 12 -0.38 1.27 -9.62
CA ILE A 12 -0.53 0.38 -8.46
C ILE A 12 -2.02 0.22 -8.20
N GLU A 13 -2.57 -0.92 -8.59
CA GLU A 13 -3.95 -1.30 -8.29
C GLU A 13 -4.00 -2.00 -6.94
N PHE A 14 -4.85 -1.53 -6.02
CA PHE A 14 -4.88 -2.05 -4.65
C PHE A 14 -6.30 -2.20 -4.12
N CYS A 15 -6.53 -3.24 -3.31
CA CYS A 15 -7.82 -3.42 -2.67
C CYS A 15 -8.10 -2.35 -1.60
N THR A 16 -9.21 -1.64 -1.77
CA THR A 16 -9.71 -0.67 -0.79
C THR A 16 -10.26 -1.34 0.46
N GLY A 17 -10.98 -2.45 0.31
CA GLY A 17 -11.55 -3.23 1.43
C GLY A 17 -10.49 -3.76 2.40
N CYS A 18 -9.34 -4.23 1.87
CA CYS A 18 -8.25 -4.69 2.72
C CYS A 18 -7.37 -3.56 3.28
N LYS A 19 -7.71 -2.28 3.02
CA LYS A 19 -6.97 -1.09 3.49
C LYS A 19 -5.49 -1.03 3.05
N TRP A 20 -5.17 -1.54 1.85
CA TRP A 20 -3.78 -1.55 1.35
C TRP A 20 -3.33 -0.22 0.73
N TYR A 21 -4.12 0.84 0.86
CA TYR A 21 -3.78 2.20 0.39
C TYR A 21 -2.46 2.72 1.00
N LEU A 22 -2.16 2.40 2.26
CA LEU A 22 -0.89 2.82 2.89
C LEU A 22 0.31 2.16 2.22
N ARG A 23 0.22 0.86 1.93
CA ARG A 23 1.29 0.12 1.26
C ARG A 23 1.46 0.61 -0.18
N ALA A 24 0.37 0.81 -0.90
CA ALA A 24 0.39 1.34 -2.25
C ALA A 24 0.99 2.76 -2.29
N GLY A 25 0.59 3.64 -1.38
CA GLY A 25 1.10 5.01 -1.28
C GLY A 25 2.58 5.08 -0.89
N TRP A 26 3.06 4.22 0.01
CA TRP A 26 4.49 4.12 0.33
C TRP A 26 5.30 3.63 -0.88
N MET A 27 4.81 2.62 -1.59
CA MET A 27 5.47 2.10 -2.79
C MET A 27 5.53 3.13 -3.91
N ALA A 28 4.46 3.90 -4.10
CA ALA A 28 4.46 5.03 -5.03
C ALA A 28 5.56 6.05 -4.70
N GLN A 29 5.69 6.44 -3.44
CA GLN A 29 6.73 7.38 -3.00
C GLN A 29 8.13 6.82 -3.25
N GLU A 30 8.38 5.56 -2.92
CA GLU A 30 9.67 4.91 -3.16
C GLU A 30 10.05 4.87 -4.64
N LEU A 31 9.09 4.61 -5.53
CA LEU A 31 9.31 4.62 -6.97
C LEU A 31 9.60 6.03 -7.49
N LEU A 32 8.82 7.03 -7.07
CA LEU A 32 9.04 8.42 -7.45
C LEU A 32 10.39 8.95 -6.96
N LEU A 33 10.81 8.59 -5.74
CA LEU A 33 12.13 8.96 -5.20
C LEU A 33 13.28 8.30 -5.96
N THR A 34 13.08 7.07 -6.45
CA THR A 34 14.13 6.30 -7.13
C THR A 34 14.28 6.72 -8.59
N PHE A 35 13.18 6.90 -9.31
CA PHE A 35 13.18 7.13 -10.75
C PHE A 35 12.98 8.59 -11.13
N GLY A 36 12.52 9.45 -10.21
CA GLY A 36 12.34 10.88 -10.45
C GLY A 36 11.59 11.17 -11.75
N ASN A 37 12.23 11.95 -12.63
CA ASN A 37 11.67 12.35 -13.93
C ASN A 37 11.62 11.23 -14.98
N THR A 38 12.18 10.06 -14.70
CA THR A 38 12.10 8.90 -15.61
C THR A 38 10.69 8.30 -15.61
N ILE A 39 9.89 8.48 -14.55
CA ILE A 39 8.47 8.14 -14.55
C ILE A 39 7.69 9.33 -15.09
N GLY A 40 6.87 9.11 -16.11
CA GLY A 40 6.01 10.13 -16.69
C GLY A 40 4.82 10.45 -15.79
N GLU A 41 4.17 9.42 -15.27
CA GLU A 41 3.13 9.51 -14.25
C GLU A 41 3.04 8.22 -13.42
N LEU A 42 2.48 8.35 -12.22
CA LEU A 42 2.15 7.23 -11.35
C LEU A 42 0.69 7.35 -10.90
N ALA A 43 -0.07 6.27 -11.08
CA ALA A 43 -1.47 6.18 -10.69
C ALA A 43 -1.67 5.17 -9.55
N LEU A 44 -2.40 5.59 -8.52
CA LEU A 44 -2.95 4.70 -7.50
C LEU A 44 -4.40 4.39 -7.88
N ILE A 45 -4.69 3.12 -8.18
CA ILE A 45 -5.98 2.69 -8.70
C ILE A 45 -6.71 1.87 -7.63
N PRO A 46 -7.87 2.34 -7.12
CA PRO A 46 -8.74 1.52 -6.29
C PRO A 46 -9.19 0.27 -7.05
N GLY A 47 -8.82 -0.91 -6.55
CA GLY A 47 -9.19 -2.21 -7.09
C GLY A 47 -10.14 -2.97 -6.17
N LYS A 48 -10.66 -4.09 -6.67
CA LYS A 48 -11.57 -4.99 -5.94
C LYS A 48 -10.81 -6.05 -5.13
N SER A 49 -11.52 -6.73 -4.24
CA SER A 49 -11.17 -8.01 -3.58
C SER A 49 -9.72 -8.48 -3.67
N ALA A 50 -8.92 -8.19 -2.64
CA ALA A 50 -7.56 -8.74 -2.48
C ALA A 50 -6.54 -8.47 -3.60
N THR A 51 -6.85 -7.51 -4.48
CA THR A 51 -5.97 -7.11 -5.59
C THR A 51 -4.79 -6.30 -5.07
N PHE A 52 -3.58 -6.66 -5.52
CA PHE A 52 -2.40 -5.82 -5.41
C PHE A 52 -1.53 -6.07 -6.64
N ILE A 53 -1.68 -5.22 -7.66
CA ILE A 53 -1.03 -5.38 -8.97
C ILE A 53 -0.21 -4.14 -9.25
N VAL A 54 1.03 -4.34 -9.72
CA VAL A 54 1.88 -3.27 -10.25
C VAL A 54 1.96 -3.43 -11.76
N ARG A 55 1.66 -2.36 -12.51
CA ARG A 55 1.78 -2.32 -13.97
C ARG A 55 2.70 -1.22 -14.43
N VAL A 56 3.35 -1.42 -15.57
CA VAL A 56 4.14 -0.41 -16.29
C VAL A 56 3.64 -0.38 -17.73
N ASN A 57 3.16 0.76 -18.19
CA ASN A 57 2.56 0.94 -19.52
C ASN A 57 1.45 -0.08 -19.84
N GLY A 58 0.71 -0.53 -18.82
CA GLY A 58 -0.34 -1.54 -18.93
C GLY A 58 0.13 -2.99 -18.72
N ASP A 59 1.44 -3.27 -18.82
CA ASP A 59 1.99 -4.60 -18.60
C ASP A 59 2.14 -4.90 -17.11
N VAL A 60 1.64 -6.06 -16.68
CA VAL A 60 1.78 -6.52 -15.29
C VAL A 60 3.22 -6.89 -15.01
N VAL A 61 3.85 -6.17 -14.07
CA VAL A 61 5.20 -6.50 -13.59
C VAL A 61 5.16 -7.29 -12.28
N PHE A 62 4.09 -7.17 -11.50
CA PHE A 62 3.87 -7.97 -10.30
C PHE A 62 2.37 -8.12 -10.01
N ASP A 63 1.95 -9.34 -9.67
CA ASP A 63 0.61 -9.63 -9.14
C ASP A 63 0.71 -10.42 -7.84
N ARG A 64 0.13 -9.89 -6.75
CA ARG A 64 0.04 -10.60 -5.46
C ARG A 64 -0.62 -11.96 -5.60
N LYS A 65 -1.64 -12.11 -6.45
CA LYS A 65 -2.37 -13.36 -6.62
C LYS A 65 -1.46 -14.47 -7.16
N ASP A 66 -0.57 -14.12 -8.09
CA ASP A 66 0.37 -15.07 -8.71
C ASP A 66 1.50 -15.42 -7.75
N HIS A 67 1.98 -14.46 -6.96
CA HIS A 67 3.10 -14.66 -6.03
C HIS A 67 2.67 -15.14 -4.63
N GLY A 68 1.39 -15.05 -4.27
CA GLY A 68 0.88 -15.40 -2.93
C GLY A 68 1.43 -14.52 -1.80
N ARG A 69 2.09 -13.40 -2.11
CA ARG A 69 2.73 -12.50 -1.15
C ARG A 69 2.70 -11.06 -1.63
N PHE A 70 3.04 -10.12 -0.75
CA PHE A 70 3.33 -8.76 -1.17
C PHE A 70 4.70 -8.68 -1.85
N PRO A 71 4.87 -7.73 -2.78
CA PRO A 71 6.17 -7.49 -3.37
C PRO A 71 7.10 -6.79 -2.38
N GLU A 72 8.38 -7.17 -2.41
CA GLU A 72 9.42 -6.44 -1.69
C GLU A 72 9.82 -5.18 -2.47
N MET A 73 10.14 -4.08 -1.79
CA MET A 73 10.42 -2.81 -2.48
C MET A 73 11.57 -2.93 -3.49
N LYS A 74 12.59 -3.71 -3.12
CA LYS A 74 13.72 -3.99 -3.98
C LYS A 74 13.32 -4.71 -5.27
N GLU A 75 12.44 -5.69 -5.17
CA GLU A 75 11.90 -6.44 -6.31
C GLU A 75 11.11 -5.51 -7.24
N VAL A 76 10.22 -4.67 -6.70
CA VAL A 76 9.44 -3.73 -7.54
C VAL A 76 10.35 -2.74 -8.25
N LYS A 77 11.36 -2.18 -7.57
CA LYS A 77 12.33 -1.26 -8.20
C LYS A 77 13.07 -1.97 -9.34
N GLN A 78 13.52 -3.22 -9.14
CA GLN A 78 14.18 -3.99 -10.19
C GLN A 78 13.26 -4.26 -11.39
N LEU A 79 12.02 -4.70 -11.14
CA LEU A 79 11.03 -5.01 -12.17
C LEU A 79 10.65 -3.78 -12.99
N VAL A 80 10.33 -2.67 -12.32
CA VAL A 80 9.99 -1.40 -12.97
C VAL A 80 11.17 -0.89 -13.79
N ARG A 81 12.39 -0.90 -13.24
CA ARG A 81 13.60 -0.48 -13.95
C ARG A 81 13.81 -1.30 -15.23
N THR A 82 13.65 -2.62 -15.18
CA THR A 82 13.82 -3.47 -16.37
C THR A 82 12.94 -3.03 -17.54
N VAL A 83 11.79 -2.39 -17.27
CA VAL A 83 10.90 -1.86 -18.30
C VAL A 83 11.24 -0.41 -18.68
N ILE A 84 11.49 0.48 -17.70
CA ILE A 84 11.58 1.93 -17.97
C ILE A 84 12.99 2.47 -18.19
N ALA A 85 14.01 1.81 -17.65
CA ALA A 85 15.41 2.28 -17.71
C ALA A 85 16.41 1.13 -17.48
N PRO A 86 16.55 0.18 -18.43
CA PRO A 86 17.38 -1.03 -18.24
C PRO A 86 18.83 -0.76 -17.84
N GLU A 87 19.40 0.34 -18.32
CA GLU A 87 20.79 0.74 -18.09
C GLU A 87 21.02 1.46 -16.74
N MET A 88 19.95 1.75 -15.98
CA MET A 88 20.04 2.47 -14.70
C MET A 88 20.48 1.53 -13.57
N GLY A 89 21.57 1.85 -12.90
CA GLY A 89 21.97 1.16 -11.66
C GLY A 89 21.10 1.58 -10.46
N LEU A 90 20.66 0.61 -9.66
CA LEU A 90 19.85 0.84 -8.44
C LEU A 90 20.65 0.69 -7.14
N GLY A 91 21.99 0.63 -7.22
CA GLY A 91 22.89 0.52 -6.06
C GLY A 91 22.62 -0.76 -5.25
N HIS A 92 22.31 -0.62 -3.95
CA HIS A 92 22.01 -1.76 -3.07
C HIS A 92 20.76 -2.56 -3.49
N SER A 93 19.92 -1.97 -4.34
CA SER A 93 18.75 -2.65 -4.88
C SER A 93 19.09 -3.57 -6.05
N ASP A 94 20.34 -3.68 -6.52
CA ASP A 94 20.71 -4.60 -7.61
C ASP A 94 21.14 -6.00 -7.16
N SER A 95 21.50 -6.21 -5.90
CA SER A 95 21.87 -7.57 -5.44
C SER A 95 20.67 -8.52 -5.57
N LYS A 96 20.89 -9.82 -5.78
CA LYS A 96 19.79 -10.81 -5.82
C LYS A 96 18.89 -10.69 -4.58
N VAL A 97 17.58 -10.61 -4.77
CA VAL A 97 16.59 -10.81 -3.72
C VAL A 97 16.66 -12.28 -3.32
N LYS A 98 16.90 -12.58 -2.04
CA LYS A 98 16.69 -13.95 -1.53
C LYS A 98 15.17 -14.14 -1.46
N SER A 99 14.59 -14.84 -2.43
CA SER A 99 13.20 -15.25 -2.38
C SER A 99 12.99 -16.12 -1.14
N ALA A 100 12.19 -15.66 -0.19
CA ALA A 100 11.69 -16.49 0.89
C ALA A 100 10.61 -17.44 0.32
N GLU A 101 10.81 -18.72 0.54
CA GLU A 101 9.92 -19.84 0.19
C GLU A 101 8.58 -19.74 0.97
N PRO A 102 7.44 -20.22 0.42
CA PRO A 102 6.13 -19.98 1.03
C PRO A 102 5.91 -20.89 2.25
N ALA A 103 5.79 -20.29 3.44
CA ALA A 103 5.39 -20.98 4.65
C ALA A 103 3.88 -21.29 4.61
N ALA A 104 3.56 -22.55 4.30
CA ALA A 104 2.24 -23.15 4.49
C ALA A 104 1.96 -23.46 5.97
N ALA A 105 0.67 -23.56 6.30
CA ALA A 105 0.02 -23.46 7.62
C ALA A 105 0.27 -24.60 8.66
N THR A 106 0.49 -24.17 9.93
CA THR A 106 -0.25 -24.44 11.22
C THR A 106 -0.36 -25.91 11.73
N PRO A 107 -0.21 -26.25 13.07
CA PRO A 107 -1.06 -25.71 14.13
C PRO A 107 -0.52 -25.46 15.55
N ALA A 108 -1.43 -24.83 16.30
CA ALA A 108 -1.38 -24.30 17.65
C ALA A 108 -1.11 -25.31 18.78
N GLY A 109 -0.54 -24.83 19.89
CA GLY A 109 -0.63 -25.46 21.21
C GLY A 109 0.38 -24.98 22.26
N ALA A 110 -0.15 -24.54 23.41
CA ALA A 110 0.46 -24.36 24.75
C ALA A 110 1.40 -23.15 24.99
N LEU A 111 1.02 -22.12 25.75
CA LEU A 111 0.80 -21.92 27.21
C LEU A 111 2.08 -21.52 28.00
N GLU A 112 2.04 -20.29 28.55
CA GLU A 112 2.62 -19.81 29.83
C GLU A 112 4.16 -19.68 29.99
N ALA A 113 4.76 -18.72 30.72
CA ALA A 113 4.32 -17.60 31.55
C ALA A 113 5.52 -16.66 31.89
N ALA A 114 5.19 -15.45 32.39
CA ALA A 114 5.94 -14.61 33.35
C ALA A 114 7.22 -13.89 32.82
N GLN A 115 7.59 -12.65 33.20
CA GLN A 115 7.37 -11.87 34.41
C GLN A 115 7.33 -10.34 34.14
N ARG A 116 6.63 -9.71 35.07
CA ARG A 116 6.45 -8.28 35.39
C ARG A 116 7.77 -7.62 35.83
N ASN A 117 7.94 -6.33 35.56
CA ASN A 117 8.54 -5.39 36.52
C ASN A 117 8.18 -3.93 36.19
N GLU A 118 7.50 -3.31 37.16
CA GLU A 118 7.51 -1.90 37.57
C GLU A 118 8.98 -1.46 37.79
N GLU A 119 9.45 -0.21 37.64
CA GLU A 119 8.91 1.07 38.06
C GLU A 119 9.94 2.14 37.63
N THR A 120 9.52 3.30 37.11
CA THR A 120 10.02 4.62 37.58
C THR A 120 9.33 5.76 36.82
N LYS A 121 8.49 6.49 37.55
CA LYS A 121 8.02 7.83 37.20
C LYS A 121 9.15 8.84 37.37
N LYS A 122 9.32 9.73 36.40
CA LYS A 122 9.34 11.17 36.71
C LYS A 122 8.81 11.99 35.55
N ALA A 123 7.91 12.90 35.91
CA ALA A 123 7.22 13.83 35.05
C ALA A 123 8.12 15.01 34.69
N GLU A 124 7.96 15.55 33.47
CA GLU A 124 8.07 16.98 33.27
C GLU A 124 7.12 17.43 32.16
N ALA A 125 6.32 18.44 32.50
CA ALA A 125 5.23 18.98 31.72
C ALA A 125 5.77 19.99 30.70
N VAL A 126 5.33 19.89 29.44
CA VAL A 126 5.45 20.96 28.46
C VAL A 126 4.05 21.32 27.99
N THR A 127 3.65 22.53 28.38
CA THR A 127 2.37 23.16 28.17
C THR A 127 2.13 23.42 26.69
N ALA A 128 1.08 22.81 26.12
CA ALA A 128 0.58 23.16 24.80
C ALA A 128 -0.41 24.33 24.90
N THR A 129 -0.12 25.41 24.18
CA THR A 129 -0.99 26.59 24.02
C THR A 129 -2.21 26.24 23.16
N PRO A 130 -3.43 26.77 23.44
CA PRO A 130 -4.62 26.42 22.68
C PRO A 130 -4.71 27.20 21.36
N VAL A 131 -5.06 26.48 20.29
CA VAL A 131 -5.48 27.03 18.98
C VAL A 131 -6.97 27.41 19.05
N PRO A 132 -7.39 28.59 18.60
CA PRO A 132 -8.79 28.99 18.63
C PRO A 132 -9.61 28.29 17.54
N ALA A 133 -10.81 27.84 17.93
CA ALA A 133 -11.81 27.24 17.05
C ALA A 133 -12.45 28.31 16.16
N THR A 134 -12.35 28.14 14.84
CA THR A 134 -13.15 28.87 13.85
C THR A 134 -14.41 28.07 13.51
N SER A 135 -15.55 28.74 13.67
CA SER A 135 -16.90 28.28 13.34
C SER A 135 -17.05 28.05 11.83
N GLY A 136 -17.29 26.79 11.43
CA GLY A 136 -17.71 26.42 10.09
C GLY A 136 -19.17 26.00 10.09
N SER A 137 -19.99 26.70 9.29
CA SER A 137 -21.41 26.44 9.08
C SER A 137 -21.72 25.00 8.71
N ALA A 138 -22.75 24.45 9.36
CA ALA A 138 -23.36 23.18 8.98
C ALA A 138 -24.04 23.32 7.60
N VAL A 139 -23.52 22.60 6.61
CA VAL A 139 -24.26 22.26 5.39
C VAL A 139 -24.69 20.81 5.57
N THR A 140 -25.98 20.60 5.78
CA THR A 140 -26.61 19.28 5.81
C THR A 140 -26.64 18.72 4.39
N ALA A 141 -25.71 17.81 4.07
CA ALA A 141 -25.82 16.94 2.92
C ALA A 141 -26.70 15.74 3.34
N GLN A 142 -27.92 15.72 2.83
CA GLN A 142 -28.81 14.58 2.90
C GLN A 142 -28.21 13.49 2.00
N VAL A 143 -27.75 12.39 2.59
CA VAL A 143 -27.37 11.18 1.86
C VAL A 143 -28.62 10.32 1.76
N ASP A 144 -29.17 10.23 0.54
CA ASP A 144 -30.21 9.26 0.20
C ASP A 144 -29.59 7.85 0.21
N GLU A 145 -30.22 7.00 1.02
CA GLU A 145 -29.84 5.64 1.33
C GLU A 145 -30.23 4.72 0.16
N HIS A 146 -29.27 4.36 -0.69
CA HIS A 146 -29.43 3.26 -1.64
C HIS A 146 -28.84 1.98 -1.01
N ASP A 147 -29.69 1.30 -0.23
CA ASP A 147 -29.40 0.02 0.44
C ASP A 147 -29.59 -1.14 -0.55
N GLU A 148 -28.56 -1.46 -1.34
CA GLU A 148 -28.53 -2.72 -2.13
C GLU A 148 -27.12 -3.34 -2.35
N ASP A 149 -26.05 -2.83 -1.68
CA ASP A 149 -24.65 -3.26 -1.94
C ASP A 149 -23.92 -3.91 -0.74
N SER A 150 -24.58 -4.15 0.40
CA SER A 150 -23.87 -4.72 1.57
C SER A 150 -23.48 -6.20 1.38
N THR A 151 -24.33 -6.99 0.71
CA THR A 151 -24.12 -8.44 0.58
C THR A 151 -23.05 -8.84 -0.46
N VAL A 152 -22.74 -7.96 -1.41
CA VAL A 152 -21.66 -8.15 -2.40
C VAL A 152 -20.31 -7.81 -1.76
N HIS A 153 -20.25 -6.70 -1.01
CA HIS A 153 -19.07 -6.27 -0.28
C HIS A 153 -18.57 -7.34 0.71
N ASP A 154 -19.47 -8.01 1.43
CA ASP A 154 -19.14 -9.07 2.39
C ASP A 154 -18.52 -10.33 1.76
N LYS A 155 -18.92 -10.69 0.53
CA LYS A 155 -18.35 -11.86 -0.18
C LYS A 155 -16.97 -11.57 -0.74
N GLU A 156 -16.80 -10.37 -1.30
CA GLU A 156 -15.55 -9.85 -1.84
C GLU A 156 -14.46 -9.67 -0.77
N CYS A 157 -14.87 -9.37 0.47
CA CYS A 157 -13.98 -9.22 1.61
C CYS A 157 -13.35 -10.55 2.09
N LYS A 158 -14.00 -11.72 1.91
CA LYS A 158 -13.44 -13.01 2.40
C LYS A 158 -12.13 -13.42 1.71
N THR A 159 -11.91 -12.96 0.49
CA THR A 159 -10.66 -13.18 -0.27
C THR A 159 -9.52 -12.24 0.14
N CYS A 160 -9.78 -11.19 0.95
CA CYS A 160 -8.76 -10.22 1.40
C CYS A 160 -7.73 -10.77 2.40
N LEU A 161 -8.00 -11.93 3.00
CA LEU A 161 -7.19 -12.54 4.05
C LEU A 161 -6.04 -13.38 3.48
#